data_AF-A0A2E6LK22-F1
#
_entry.id   AF-A0A2E6LK22-F1
#
_cell.length_a   1.000
_cell.length_b   1.000
_cell.length_c   1.000
_cell.angle_alpha   90.00
_cell.angle_beta   90.00
_cell.angle_gamma   90.00
#
_symmetry.space_group_name_H-M   'P 1'
#
loop_
_entity.id
_entity.type
_entity.pdbx_description
1 polymer ?
#
loop_
_entity_poly.entity_id
_entity_poly.type
_entity_poly.pdbx_seq_one_letter_code
_entity_poly.pdbx_strand_id
1 'polypeptide(L)'
;MSILNYFFIFFTLSIPNQEDLWIPYYENDNFMISYRLERCNDIKNGFDFSFYLIKASNKTNKNLVIDFVLGDPINPRQKEEEKVIVILGKSESKEGKCDKKSNLKLFYSDNMSQKKLTTREFKLSSINFVEIK
;
A
#
# COMPACT_ATOMS: atom_id res chain seq x y z
N MET A 1 -24.51 19.57 -53.34
CA MET A 1 -24.50 18.28 -52.62
C MET A 1 -23.32 18.26 -51.67
N SER A 2 -23.55 18.36 -50.37
CA SER A 2 -22.53 18.04 -49.36
C SER A 2 -23.23 17.29 -48.25
N ILE A 3 -22.99 15.98 -48.17
CA ILE A 3 -23.42 15.14 -47.06
C ILE A 3 -22.27 15.18 -46.05
N LEU A 4 -22.51 15.84 -44.91
CA LEU A 4 -21.55 15.93 -43.82
C LEU A 4 -21.62 14.62 -43.02
N ASN A 5 -20.53 13.85 -43.07
CA ASN A 5 -20.41 12.54 -42.44
C ASN A 5 -19.96 12.73 -40.98
N TYR A 6 -20.86 12.55 -40.01
CA TYR A 6 -20.51 12.59 -38.58
C TYR A 6 -20.05 11.21 -38.13
N PHE A 7 -18.74 11.05 -37.97
CA PHE A 7 -18.11 9.85 -37.41
C PHE A 7 -18.22 9.91 -35.87
N PHE A 8 -19.24 9.23 -35.31
CA PHE A 8 -19.38 9.04 -33.87
C PHE A 8 -18.42 7.94 -33.41
N ILE A 9 -17.27 8.31 -32.86
CA ILE A 9 -16.37 7.37 -32.20
C ILE A 9 -16.91 7.11 -30.79
N PHE A 10 -17.61 5.99 -30.61
CA PHE A 10 -17.88 5.44 -29.30
C PHE A 10 -16.56 4.91 -28.71
N PHE A 11 -15.94 5.68 -27.82
CA PHE A 11 -14.93 5.17 -26.91
C PHE A 11 -15.64 4.28 -25.88
N THR A 12 -15.63 2.97 -26.11
CA THR A 12 -15.96 1.99 -25.06
C THR A 12 -14.87 2.07 -24.00
N LEU A 13 -15.15 2.78 -22.91
CA LEU A 13 -14.37 2.73 -21.68
C LEU A 13 -14.43 1.31 -21.14
N SER A 14 -13.42 0.51 -21.46
CA SER A 14 -13.15 -0.75 -20.77
C SER A 14 -12.79 -0.40 -19.33
N ILE A 15 -13.71 -0.63 -18.39
CA ILE A 15 -13.42 -0.58 -16.95
C ILE A 15 -12.51 -1.78 -16.67
N PRO A 16 -11.22 -1.59 -16.31
CA PRO A 16 -10.39 -2.72 -15.93
C PRO A 16 -10.94 -3.34 -14.64
N ASN A 17 -10.99 -4.67 -14.59
CA ASN A 17 -11.40 -5.47 -13.43
C ASN A 17 -10.74 -4.95 -12.14
N GLN A 18 -11.54 -4.75 -11.10
CA GLN A 18 -11.19 -4.15 -9.80
C GLN A 18 -10.32 -5.03 -8.89
N GLU A 19 -9.65 -6.06 -9.42
CA GLU A 19 -8.76 -6.92 -8.64
C GLU A 19 -7.34 -6.39 -8.81
N ASP A 20 -6.70 -5.99 -7.69
CA ASP A 20 -5.33 -5.44 -7.59
C ASP A 20 -5.09 -3.93 -7.82
N LEU A 21 -6.07 -3.07 -7.52
CA LEU A 21 -5.80 -1.62 -7.54
C LEU A 21 -4.97 -1.18 -6.31
N TRP A 22 -3.66 -1.03 -6.49
CA TRP A 22 -2.77 -0.40 -5.52
C TRP A 22 -2.89 1.13 -5.61
N ILE A 23 -3.19 1.79 -4.49
CA ILE A 23 -3.32 3.25 -4.40
C ILE A 23 -1.93 3.84 -4.10
N PRO A 24 -1.39 4.74 -4.95
CA PRO A 24 -0.13 5.41 -4.68
C PRO A 24 -0.26 6.33 -3.45
N TYR A 25 0.72 6.29 -2.55
CA TYR A 25 0.76 7.13 -1.35
C TYR A 25 1.92 8.11 -1.35
N TYR A 26 3.11 7.62 -1.71
CA TYR A 26 4.32 8.43 -1.80
C TYR A 26 5.08 8.02 -3.04
N GLU A 27 5.55 8.98 -3.83
CA GLU A 27 6.35 8.71 -5.01
C GLU A 27 7.40 9.80 -5.18
N ASN A 28 8.61 9.39 -5.54
CA ASN A 28 9.67 10.27 -6.01
C ASN A 28 10.40 9.60 -7.20
N ASP A 29 11.53 10.16 -7.63
CA ASP A 29 12.31 9.62 -8.74
C ASP A 29 12.94 8.25 -8.44
N ASN A 30 13.11 7.91 -7.15
CA ASN A 30 13.82 6.72 -6.70
C ASN A 30 12.90 5.54 -6.40
N PHE A 31 11.76 5.80 -5.76
CA PHE A 31 10.84 4.73 -5.36
C PHE A 31 9.40 5.22 -5.24
N MET A 32 8.50 4.25 -5.12
CA MET A 32 7.08 4.45 -4.87
C MET A 32 6.64 3.58 -3.69
N ILE A 33 5.82 4.14 -2.80
CA ILE A 33 5.05 3.40 -1.83
C ILE A 33 3.58 3.50 -2.22
N SER A 34 2.93 2.35 -2.34
CA SER A 34 1.50 2.23 -2.55
C SER A 34 0.87 1.34 -1.48
N TYR A 35 -0.44 1.39 -1.36
CA TYR A 35 -1.19 0.57 -0.41
C TYR A 35 -2.49 0.06 -1.01
N ARG A 36 -3.04 -0.99 -0.42
CA ARG A 36 -4.40 -1.44 -0.67
C ARG A 36 -5.03 -1.97 0.60
N LEU A 37 -6.35 -1.88 0.71
CA LEU A 37 -7.08 -2.48 1.82
C LEU A 37 -7.33 -3.96 1.51
N GLU A 38 -6.93 -4.84 2.42
CA GLU A 38 -7.09 -6.29 2.31
C GLU A 38 -7.79 -6.83 3.54
N ARG A 39 -8.77 -7.71 3.34
CA ARG A 39 -9.43 -8.44 4.42
C ARG A 39 -8.71 -9.77 4.64
N CYS A 40 -7.99 -9.87 5.74
CA CYS A 40 -7.24 -11.05 6.14
C CYS A 40 -8.12 -11.94 7.03
N ASN A 41 -8.73 -12.96 6.41
CA ASN A 41 -9.59 -13.92 7.09
C ASN A 41 -8.77 -15.13 7.57
N ASP A 42 -8.84 -15.42 8.87
CA ASP A 42 -8.41 -16.70 9.42
C ASP A 42 -9.65 -17.50 9.82
N ILE A 43 -10.20 -18.22 8.84
CA ILE A 43 -11.42 -19.03 8.99
C ILE A 43 -11.26 -20.06 10.11
N LYS A 44 -10.05 -20.56 10.36
CA LYS A 44 -9.81 -21.58 11.41
C LYS A 44 -9.91 -21.01 12.82
N ASN A 45 -9.57 -19.73 12.98
CA ASN A 45 -9.52 -19.08 14.29
C ASN A 45 -10.66 -18.06 14.49
N GLY A 46 -11.56 -17.91 13.53
CA GLY A 46 -12.71 -17.00 13.60
C GLY A 46 -12.34 -15.52 13.57
N PHE A 47 -11.11 -15.18 13.16
CA PHE A 47 -10.64 -13.79 13.08
C PHE A 47 -10.86 -13.20 11.68
N ASP A 48 -11.31 -11.96 11.68
CA ASP A 48 -11.56 -11.16 10.49
C ASP A 48 -11.00 -9.76 10.70
N PHE A 49 -9.80 -9.57 10.16
CA PHE A 49 -9.05 -8.34 10.29
C PHE A 49 -8.87 -7.70 8.93
N SER A 50 -9.06 -6.39 8.86
CA SER A 50 -8.73 -5.61 7.69
C SER A 50 -7.40 -4.90 7.92
N PHE A 51 -6.51 -4.98 6.94
CA PHE A 51 -5.21 -4.33 6.96
C PHE A 51 -5.03 -3.51 5.68
N TYR A 52 -4.35 -2.38 5.79
CA TYR A 52 -3.68 -1.80 4.64
C TYR A 52 -2.40 -2.58 4.38
N LEU A 53 -2.33 -3.32 3.28
CA LEU A 53 -1.08 -3.88 2.78
C LEU A 53 -0.30 -2.78 2.08
N ILE A 54 1.01 -2.79 2.26
CA ILE A 54 1.92 -1.77 1.74
C ILE A 54 2.81 -2.42 0.69
N LYS A 55 3.03 -1.74 -0.42
CA LYS A 55 3.98 -2.13 -1.47
C LYS A 55 5.01 -1.03 -1.65
N ALA A 56 6.28 -1.40 -1.60
CA ALA A 56 7.39 -0.53 -1.89
C ALA A 56 8.06 -1.01 -3.18
N SER A 57 8.23 -0.09 -4.14
CA SER A 57 8.74 -0.37 -5.48
C SER A 57 9.93 0.53 -5.79
N ASN A 58 11.06 -0.07 -6.16
CA ASN A 58 12.24 0.65 -6.61
C ASN A 58 12.08 1.03 -8.09
N LYS A 59 12.27 2.31 -8.42
CA LYS A 59 12.20 2.85 -9.79
C LYS A 59 13.58 2.97 -10.44
N THR A 60 14.64 2.60 -9.73
CA THR A 60 16.03 2.73 -10.16
C THR A 60 16.72 1.38 -10.36
N ASN A 61 17.86 1.44 -11.04
CA ASN A 61 18.78 0.30 -11.21
C ASN A 61 19.83 0.21 -10.09
N LYS A 62 19.58 0.81 -8.93
CA LYS A 62 20.45 0.75 -7.74
C LYS A 62 19.73 0.01 -6.62
N ASN A 63 20.46 -0.42 -5.59
CA ASN A 63 19.84 -0.97 -4.39
C ASN A 63 19.38 0.18 -3.49
N LEU A 64 18.19 0.08 -2.93
CA LEU A 64 17.62 1.08 -2.04
C LEU A 64 17.32 0.47 -0.67
N VAL A 65 17.60 1.23 0.38
CA VAL A 65 17.01 1.02 1.70
C VAL A 65 16.01 2.13 1.92
N ILE A 66 14.76 1.74 2.16
CA ILE A 66 13.67 2.66 2.46
C ILE A 66 13.28 2.40 3.91
N ASP A 67 13.22 3.45 4.73
CA ASP A 67 12.67 3.38 6.07
C ASP A 67 11.49 4.34 6.23
N PHE A 68 10.52 3.92 7.02
CA PHE A 68 9.35 4.73 7.36
C PHE A 68 8.76 4.22 8.67
N VAL A 69 7.84 5.00 9.23
CA VAL A 69 7.08 4.64 10.43
C VAL A 69 5.62 4.51 10.06
N LEU A 70 4.97 3.46 10.55
CA LEU A 70 3.54 3.23 10.37
C LEU A 70 2.74 4.19 11.25
N GLY A 71 1.83 4.97 10.67
CA GLY A 71 0.99 5.92 11.40
C GLY A 71 1.72 7.18 11.91
N ASP A 72 1.12 7.79 12.92
CA ASP A 72 1.66 8.94 13.67
C ASP A 72 1.94 8.53 15.12
N PRO A 73 3.14 8.05 15.43
CA PRO A 73 3.48 7.67 16.79
C PRO A 73 3.47 8.91 17.71
N ILE A 74 2.85 8.78 18.88
CA ILE A 74 2.76 9.87 19.87
C ILE A 74 3.95 9.89 20.83
N ASN A 75 4.78 8.85 20.85
CA ASN A 75 5.96 8.76 21.70
C ASN A 75 7.13 7.99 21.01
N PRO A 76 8.38 8.12 21.51
CA PRO A 76 9.54 7.50 20.88
C PRO A 76 9.50 5.97 20.86
N ARG A 77 8.94 5.33 21.89
CA ARG A 77 8.84 3.87 21.97
C ARG A 77 7.92 3.32 20.89
N GLN A 78 6.75 3.93 20.71
CA GLN A 78 5.83 3.57 19.64
C GLN A 78 6.47 3.76 18.26
N LYS A 79 7.24 4.85 18.09
CA LYS A 79 7.97 5.11 16.85
C LYS A 79 8.96 3.99 16.50
N GLU A 80 9.63 3.40 17.50
CA GLU A 80 10.54 2.26 17.29
C GLU A 80 9.78 0.98 16.95
N GLU A 81 8.68 0.70 17.62
CA GLU A 81 7.83 -0.49 17.37
C GLU A 81 7.16 -0.45 15.99
N GLU A 82 6.82 0.75 15.50
CA GLU A 82 6.17 1.00 14.22
C GLU A 82 7.15 1.29 13.07
N LYS A 83 8.47 1.25 13.32
CA LYS A 83 9.49 1.48 12.30
C LYS A 83 9.61 0.27 11.37
N VAL A 84 9.55 0.53 10.07
CA VAL A 84 9.70 -0.47 9.01
C VAL A 84 10.93 -0.11 8.17
N ILE A 85 11.73 -1.11 7.84
CA ILE A 85 12.89 -1.00 6.95
C ILE A 85 12.70 -2.01 5.82
N VAL A 86 12.79 -1.52 4.58
CA VAL A 86 12.65 -2.31 3.36
C VAL A 86 13.92 -2.16 2.54
N ILE A 87 14.55 -3.29 2.23
CA ILE A 87 15.67 -3.34 1.30
C ILE A 87 15.13 -3.78 -0.04
N LEU A 88 15.33 -2.99 -1.08
CA LEU A 88 14.92 -3.28 -2.45
C LEU A 88 16.16 -3.36 -3.36
N GLY A 89 16.26 -4.45 -4.11
CA GLY A 89 17.17 -4.58 -5.24
C GLY A 89 16.72 -3.74 -6.44
N LYS A 90 17.53 -3.76 -7.49
CA LYS A 90 17.30 -3.04 -8.75
C LYS A 90 15.92 -3.36 -9.34
N SER A 91 15.09 -2.34 -9.54
CA SER A 91 13.72 -2.49 -10.06
C SER A 91 12.85 -3.50 -9.29
N GLU A 92 13.22 -3.83 -8.04
CA GLU A 92 12.49 -4.78 -7.20
C GLU A 92 11.25 -4.11 -6.59
N SER A 93 10.20 -4.90 -6.38
CA SER A 93 9.07 -4.51 -5.53
C SER A 93 8.84 -5.54 -4.44
N LYS A 94 8.56 -5.07 -3.22
CA LYS A 94 8.14 -5.90 -2.09
C LYS A 94 6.80 -5.44 -1.58
N GLU A 95 5.92 -6.39 -1.30
CA GLU A 95 4.57 -6.13 -0.83
C GLU A 95 4.25 -6.89 0.45
N GLY A 96 3.35 -6.29 1.24
CA GLY A 96 2.78 -6.86 2.43
C GLY A 96 1.87 -8.04 2.14
N LYS A 97 1.68 -8.86 3.16
CA LYS A 97 0.81 -10.03 3.13
C LYS A 97 -0.01 -10.11 4.41
N CYS A 98 -1.11 -10.84 4.36
CA CYS A 98 -1.93 -11.12 5.54
C CYS A 98 -1.24 -11.95 6.63
N ASP A 99 -0.08 -12.53 6.35
CA ASP A 99 0.65 -13.35 7.32
C ASP A 99 1.17 -12.52 8.52
N LYS A 100 1.36 -13.19 9.67
CA LYS A 100 1.83 -12.54 10.91
C LYS A 100 3.26 -12.01 10.85
N LYS A 101 4.07 -12.45 9.87
CA LYS A 101 5.49 -12.09 9.74
C LYS A 101 5.71 -10.87 8.85
N SER A 102 4.69 -10.45 8.10
CA SER A 102 4.76 -9.31 7.22
C SER A 102 4.71 -8.01 8.02
N ASN A 103 5.79 -7.23 7.92
CA ASN A 103 5.90 -5.90 8.52
C ASN A 103 5.40 -4.79 7.58
N LEU A 104 5.03 -5.15 6.34
CA LEU A 104 4.50 -4.24 5.31
C LEU A 104 2.97 -4.16 5.38
N LYS A 105 2.41 -3.99 6.57
CA LYS A 105 0.98 -3.87 6.78
C LYS A 105 0.65 -2.96 7.94
N LEU A 106 -0.45 -2.22 7.82
CA LEU A 106 -1.00 -1.36 8.87
C LEU A 106 -2.40 -1.84 9.21
N PHE A 107 -2.69 -2.01 10.50
CA PHE A 107 -4.01 -2.42 10.96
C PHE A 107 -5.06 -1.34 10.64
N TYR A 108 -6.17 -1.74 10.02
CA TYR A 108 -7.29 -0.87 9.70
C TYR A 108 -8.45 -1.05 10.70
N SER A 109 -8.98 -2.28 10.81
CA SER A 109 -10.12 -2.59 11.69
C SER A 109 -10.25 -4.09 11.97
N ASP A 110 -10.94 -4.44 13.06
CA ASP A 110 -11.52 -5.77 13.27
C ASP A 110 -13.04 -5.71 13.05
N ASN A 111 -13.61 -6.80 12.51
CA ASN A 111 -15.07 -6.92 12.35
C ASN A 111 -15.70 -7.74 13.51
N MET A 112 -14.93 -8.10 14.53
CA MET A 112 -15.32 -9.15 15.47
C MET A 112 -16.14 -8.65 16.66
N SER A 113 -16.27 -7.33 16.86
CA SER A 113 -17.16 -6.78 17.87
C SER A 113 -17.99 -5.62 17.34
N GLN A 114 -19.29 -5.60 17.65
CA GLN A 114 -20.20 -4.47 17.42
C GLN A 114 -19.81 -3.19 18.20
N LYS A 115 -18.61 -3.13 18.78
CA LYS A 115 -18.06 -1.97 19.47
C LYS A 115 -17.27 -1.13 18.47
N LYS A 116 -17.85 0.01 18.11
CA LYS A 116 -17.22 1.21 17.51
C LYS A 116 -16.01 0.90 16.62
N LEU A 117 -16.26 0.73 15.31
CA LEU A 117 -15.22 0.70 14.28
C LEU A 117 -14.22 1.82 14.53
N THR A 118 -13.02 1.46 15.00
CA THR A 118 -11.93 2.42 15.13
C THR A 118 -11.18 2.35 13.81
N THR A 119 -11.71 2.98 12.77
CA THR A 119 -11.07 3.01 11.45
C THR A 119 -9.83 3.89 11.54
N ARG A 120 -8.64 3.30 11.43
CA ARG A 120 -7.40 4.06 11.28
C ARG A 120 -7.25 4.48 9.82
N GLU A 121 -6.99 5.76 9.56
CA GLU A 121 -6.60 6.19 8.21
C GLU A 121 -5.22 5.65 7.85
N PHE A 122 -4.99 5.40 6.55
CA PHE A 122 -3.65 5.03 6.09
C PHE A 122 -2.71 6.22 6.19
N LYS A 123 -1.66 6.08 7.00
CA LYS A 123 -0.63 7.11 7.15
C LYS A 123 0.73 6.48 7.38
N LEU A 124 1.75 7.05 6.75
CA LEU A 124 3.15 6.77 7.04
C LEU A 124 3.84 8.08 7.39
N SER A 125 4.79 8.04 8.32
CA SER A 125 5.59 9.19 8.72
C SER A 125 7.08 8.87 8.63
N SER A 126 7.92 9.90 8.63
CA SER A 126 9.39 9.77 8.58
C SER A 126 9.89 8.89 7.42
N ILE A 127 9.34 9.08 6.21
CA ILE A 127 9.78 8.32 5.02
C ILE A 127 11.17 8.83 4.59
N ASN A 128 12.17 7.97 4.68
CA ASN A 128 13.54 8.23 4.23
C ASN A 128 14.02 7.11 3.30
N PHE A 129 15.08 7.39 2.55
CA PHE A 129 15.77 6.37 1.78
C PHE A 129 17.26 6.64 1.66
N VAL A 130 18.02 5.59 1.42
CA VAL A 130 19.45 5.62 1.11
C VAL A 130 19.73 4.71 -0.07
N GLU A 131 20.52 5.19 -1.02
CA GLU A 131 21.06 4.37 -2.11
C GLU A 131 22.28 3.59 -1.61
N ILE A 132 22.33 2.29 -1.86
CA ILE A 132 23.51 1.45 -1.60
C ILE A 132 24.16 1.10 -2.95
N LYS A 133 25.49 1.27 -3.00
CA LYS A 133 26.33 0.88 -4.14
C LYS A 133 26.50 -0.62 -4.25
#